data_AF-A0A6I4TZF6-F1
#
_entry.id   AF-A0A6I4TZF6-F1
#
_cell.length_a   1.000
_cell.length_b   1.000
_cell.length_c   1.000
_cell.angle_alpha   90.00
_cell.angle_beta   90.00
_cell.angle_gamma   90.00
#
_symmetry.space_group_name_H-M   'P 1'
#
loop_
_entity.id
_entity.type
_entity.pdbx_description
1 polymer ?
#
loop_
_entity_poly.entity_id
_entity_poly.type
_entity_poly.pdbx_seq_one_letter_code
_entity_poly.pdbx_strand_id
1 'polypeptide(L)'
;MDWIKKLLGGKDQPITSDTPAAPATREPVVPIATVQIPPSEPGTLYQDQILRKAWAEDLLVQAGVPVNKHLPCIESQAEITLRPVREVADRLLALAIVAVKGEGLEHDIVIQLADDRQAWDLFTPKETAFIRDPAPSEHDRVQFVWRYEAAWVLLWALDPMSEPLSYPDAICDVPLLAQTVRDTPDLAARGMQSANNILNEADLIYRCHWAVRQASIDGTEPPAGLDPGVVMERHYALNWLIGYMDQDWDEVSTDT
;
A
#
# COMPACT_ATOMS: atom_id res chain seq x y z
N MET A 1 -0.29 21.38 -0.55
CA MET A 1 -0.04 22.60 -1.36
C MET A 1 1.43 22.95 -1.56
N ASP A 2 2.30 23.04 -0.54
CA ASP A 2 3.70 23.48 -0.76
C ASP A 2 4.61 22.38 -1.35
N TRP A 3 4.25 21.12 -1.16
CA TRP A 3 4.94 19.98 -1.77
C TRP A 3 4.59 19.80 -3.26
N ILE A 4 3.40 20.23 -3.72
CA ILE A 4 3.04 20.26 -5.15
C ILE A 4 4.00 21.17 -5.94
N LYS A 5 4.58 22.21 -5.30
CA LYS A 5 5.64 23.00 -5.91
C LYS A 5 6.99 22.27 -5.92
N LYS A 6 7.25 21.42 -4.93
CA LYS A 6 8.37 20.48 -4.97
C LYS A 6 8.16 19.53 -6.16
N LEU A 7 6.91 19.09 -6.41
CA LEU A 7 6.30 18.54 -7.64
C LEU A 7 7.00 18.91 -8.97
N LEU A 8 7.37 20.18 -9.01
CA LEU A 8 7.69 20.97 -10.19
C LEU A 8 9.05 21.68 -10.05
N GLY A 9 9.90 21.27 -9.10
CA GLY A 9 11.32 21.69 -9.01
C GLY A 9 11.63 22.93 -8.16
N GLY A 10 10.76 23.33 -7.22
CA GLY A 10 11.06 24.44 -6.31
C GLY A 10 12.08 24.10 -5.20
N LYS A 11 13.19 24.85 -5.12
CA LYS A 11 14.15 24.81 -3.99
C LYS A 11 13.75 25.81 -2.92
N ASP A 12 13.76 25.42 -1.63
CA ASP A 12 14.27 26.30 -0.55
C ASP A 12 14.47 25.63 0.83
N GLN A 13 15.22 26.39 1.66
CA GLN A 13 16.03 26.16 2.87
C GLN A 13 15.36 25.69 4.18
N PRO A 14 16.15 25.24 5.20
CA PRO A 14 15.67 24.42 6.30
C PRO A 14 15.04 25.22 7.46
N ILE A 15 13.97 24.66 8.02
CA ILE A 15 13.32 25.11 9.26
C ILE A 15 13.83 24.23 10.41
N THR A 16 14.32 24.85 11.47
CA THR A 16 14.65 24.19 12.74
C THR A 16 13.39 24.03 13.59
N SER A 17 13.12 22.83 14.11
CA SER A 17 12.08 22.61 15.13
C SER A 17 12.57 21.66 16.23
N ASP A 18 12.41 22.10 17.47
CA ASP A 18 12.66 21.34 18.70
C ASP A 18 11.81 20.07 18.79
N THR A 19 12.46 18.94 19.08
CA THR A 19 11.85 17.61 19.22
C THR A 19 11.44 17.34 20.67
N PRO A 20 10.16 17.02 20.96
CA PRO A 20 9.78 16.44 22.24
C PRO A 20 10.14 14.94 22.30
N ALA A 21 10.40 14.46 23.52
CA ALA A 21 10.94 13.13 23.81
C ALA A 21 10.15 11.97 23.18
N ALA A 22 10.89 11.02 22.60
CA ALA A 22 10.39 9.82 21.96
C ALA A 22 9.69 8.88 22.97
N PRO A 23 8.54 8.27 22.61
CA PRO A 23 8.00 7.16 23.39
C PRO A 23 8.93 5.94 23.29
N ALA A 24 8.87 5.10 24.33
CA ALA A 24 9.75 3.94 24.52
C ALA A 24 9.88 3.10 23.25
N THR A 25 11.13 2.92 22.80
CA THR A 25 11.52 2.05 21.70
C THR A 25 11.10 0.62 22.00
N ARG A 26 10.14 0.11 21.24
CA ARG A 26 9.74 -1.31 21.25
C ARG A 26 10.79 -2.12 20.50
N GLU A 27 11.05 -3.35 20.95
CA GLU A 27 11.94 -4.27 20.25
C GLU A 27 11.37 -4.58 18.86
N PRO A 28 12.18 -4.50 17.78
CA PRO A 28 11.72 -4.83 16.44
C PRO A 28 11.39 -6.33 16.36
N VAL A 29 10.13 -6.65 16.05
CA VAL A 29 9.74 -8.02 15.72
C VAL A 29 10.26 -8.33 14.32
N VAL A 30 11.28 -9.17 14.25
CA VAL A 30 11.99 -9.48 13.00
C VAL A 30 11.07 -10.28 12.05
N PRO A 31 10.95 -9.89 10.77
CA PRO A 31 10.24 -10.67 9.76
C PRO A 31 10.78 -12.10 9.68
N ILE A 32 9.88 -13.07 9.45
CA ILE A 32 10.26 -14.49 9.37
C ILE A 32 11.26 -14.68 8.21
N ALA A 33 12.47 -15.17 8.50
CA ALA A 33 13.44 -15.52 7.48
C ALA A 33 12.91 -16.66 6.59
N THR A 34 13.30 -16.69 5.31
CA THR A 34 12.85 -17.66 4.30
C THR A 34 12.94 -19.11 4.83
N VAL A 35 11.79 -19.70 5.17
CA VAL A 35 11.72 -21.09 5.65
C VAL A 35 11.78 -22.03 4.44
N GLN A 36 12.62 -23.05 4.49
CA GLN A 36 12.65 -24.11 3.46
C GLN A 36 11.29 -24.82 3.41
N ILE A 37 10.74 -24.97 2.20
CA ILE A 37 9.39 -25.47 1.97
C ILE A 37 9.47 -26.94 1.49
N PRO A 38 9.23 -27.94 2.36
CA PRO A 38 8.87 -29.27 1.87
C PRO A 38 7.48 -29.23 1.22
N PRO A 39 7.20 -30.03 0.19
CA PRO A 39 5.88 -30.08 -0.41
C PRO A 39 4.85 -30.48 0.64
N SER A 40 3.76 -29.71 0.74
CA SER A 40 2.60 -30.09 1.53
C SER A 40 1.83 -31.20 0.81
N GLU A 41 1.25 -32.14 1.57
CA GLU A 41 0.23 -33.02 0.99
C GLU A 41 -0.98 -32.18 0.57
N PRO A 42 -1.69 -32.52 -0.51
CA PRO A 42 -2.88 -31.78 -0.94
C PRO A 42 -3.86 -31.58 0.23
N GLY A 43 -4.17 -30.32 0.55
CA GLY A 43 -5.04 -29.95 1.66
C GLY A 43 -4.33 -29.69 3.00
N THR A 44 -3.00 -29.64 3.03
CA THR A 44 -2.23 -29.22 4.21
C THR A 44 -1.57 -27.86 4.00
N LEU A 45 -1.57 -27.02 5.04
CA LEU A 45 -0.93 -25.70 5.02
C LEU A 45 0.59 -25.82 5.01
N TYR A 46 1.23 -24.91 4.29
CA TYR A 46 2.67 -24.71 4.35
C TYR A 46 3.10 -24.03 5.66
N GLN A 47 4.34 -24.27 6.06
CA GLN A 47 4.87 -23.75 7.32
C GLN A 47 4.95 -22.22 7.34
N ASP A 48 5.24 -21.58 6.19
CA ASP A 48 5.29 -20.12 6.08
C ASP A 48 3.92 -19.49 6.34
N GLN A 49 2.83 -20.11 5.87
CA GLN A 49 1.46 -19.66 6.14
C GLN A 49 1.15 -19.66 7.63
N ILE A 50 1.47 -20.76 8.33
CA ILE A 50 1.21 -20.92 9.76
C ILE A 50 2.01 -19.90 10.58
N LEU A 51 3.31 -19.75 10.28
CA LEU A 51 4.18 -18.83 11.01
C LEU A 51 3.78 -17.38 10.76
N ARG A 52 3.46 -17.02 9.52
CA ARG A 52 3.02 -15.68 9.14
C ARG A 52 1.75 -15.28 9.87
N LYS A 53 0.74 -16.17 9.87
CA LYS A 53 -0.50 -15.96 10.62
C LYS A 53 -0.23 -15.75 12.11
N ALA A 54 0.60 -16.60 12.73
CA ALA A 54 0.94 -16.45 14.14
C ALA A 54 1.66 -15.11 14.42
N TRP A 55 2.62 -14.74 13.58
CA TRP A 55 3.33 -13.46 13.68
C TRP A 55 2.39 -12.27 13.57
N ALA A 56 1.49 -12.26 12.59
CA ALA A 56 0.52 -11.18 12.41
C ALA A 56 -0.44 -11.10 13.61
N GLU A 57 -0.96 -12.24 14.09
CA GLU A 57 -1.84 -12.27 15.27
C GLU A 57 -1.15 -11.78 16.54
N ASP A 58 0.14 -12.11 16.74
CA ASP A 58 0.92 -11.61 17.87
C ASP A 58 1.08 -10.09 17.82
N LEU A 59 1.35 -9.52 16.63
CA LEU A 59 1.43 -8.07 16.44
C LEU A 59 0.09 -7.37 16.74
N LEU A 60 -1.02 -7.97 16.29
CA LEU A 60 -2.36 -7.44 16.56
C LEU A 60 -2.69 -7.45 18.05
N VAL A 61 -2.40 -8.55 18.75
CA VAL A 61 -2.59 -8.64 20.20
C VAL A 61 -1.75 -7.59 20.92
N GLN A 62 -0.49 -7.39 20.52
CA GLN A 62 0.38 -6.35 21.09
C GLN A 62 -0.14 -4.93 20.84
N ALA A 63 -0.78 -4.70 19.68
CA ALA A 63 -1.41 -3.42 19.35
C ALA A 63 -2.78 -3.22 20.01
N GLY A 64 -3.37 -4.25 20.61
CA GLY A 64 -4.73 -4.20 21.17
C GLY A 64 -5.83 -4.34 20.12
N VAL A 65 -5.52 -4.87 18.94
CA VAL A 65 -6.51 -5.19 17.89
C VAL A 65 -7.12 -6.58 18.16
N PRO A 66 -8.46 -6.73 18.15
CA PRO A 66 -9.11 -8.03 18.26
C PRO A 66 -8.68 -9.00 17.15
N VAL A 67 -8.43 -10.26 17.52
CA VAL A 67 -8.01 -11.32 16.58
C VAL A 67 -9.14 -12.30 16.31
N ASN A 68 -9.46 -12.52 15.03
CA ASN A 68 -10.30 -13.63 14.59
C ASN A 68 -9.44 -14.88 14.33
N LYS A 69 -9.50 -15.85 15.25
CA LYS A 69 -8.77 -17.12 15.13
C LYS A 69 -9.24 -18.00 13.97
N HIS A 70 -10.46 -17.77 13.47
CA HIS A 70 -11.06 -18.53 12.38
C HIS A 70 -10.74 -17.95 11.00
N LEU A 71 -10.12 -16.77 10.94
CA LEU A 71 -9.70 -16.20 9.67
C LEU A 71 -8.65 -17.12 9.03
N PRO A 72 -8.82 -17.56 7.77
CA PRO A 72 -7.89 -18.49 7.12
C PRO A 72 -6.48 -17.90 6.98
N CYS A 73 -5.50 -18.76 6.69
CA CYS A 73 -4.22 -18.30 6.19
C CYS A 73 -4.37 -17.89 4.72
N ILE A 74 -3.67 -16.83 4.31
CA ILE A 74 -3.45 -16.55 2.89
C ILE A 74 -2.46 -17.56 2.28
N GLU A 75 -2.32 -17.55 0.97
CA GLU A 75 -1.49 -18.46 0.18
C GLU A 75 -0.01 -18.47 0.61
N SER A 76 0.66 -19.60 0.39
CA SER A 76 2.11 -19.74 0.59
C SER A 76 2.88 -18.97 -0.47
N GLN A 77 4.11 -18.56 -0.15
CA GLN A 77 5.04 -18.04 -1.16
C GLN A 77 5.34 -19.07 -2.27
N ALA A 78 5.11 -20.36 -2.03
CA ALA A 78 5.23 -21.42 -3.03
C ALA A 78 4.06 -21.48 -4.03
N GLU A 79 2.95 -20.83 -3.70
CA GLU A 79 1.69 -20.92 -4.46
C GLU A 79 1.38 -19.65 -5.25
N ILE A 80 2.00 -18.53 -4.89
CA ILE A 80 1.76 -17.24 -5.55
C ILE A 80 2.80 -16.91 -6.61
N THR A 81 2.40 -16.06 -7.54
CA THR A 81 3.31 -15.33 -8.42
C THR A 81 3.06 -13.84 -8.22
N LEU A 82 4.07 -13.12 -7.72
CA LEU A 82 3.97 -11.67 -7.58
C LEU A 82 3.81 -10.99 -8.94
N ARG A 83 3.11 -9.84 -8.95
CA ARG A 83 3.13 -8.95 -10.12
C ARG A 83 4.58 -8.59 -10.49
N PRO A 84 4.95 -8.64 -11.78
CA PRO A 84 6.29 -8.29 -12.25
C PRO A 84 6.72 -6.88 -11.81
N VAL A 85 7.99 -6.71 -11.46
CA VAL A 85 8.56 -5.42 -10.97
C VAL A 85 8.25 -4.23 -11.88
N ARG A 86 8.24 -4.43 -13.21
CA ARG A 86 7.90 -3.39 -14.19
C ARG A 86 6.43 -3.00 -14.09
N GLU A 87 5.53 -3.97 -13.97
CA GLU A 87 4.09 -3.73 -13.82
C GLU A 87 3.79 -2.98 -12.52
N VAL A 88 4.48 -3.34 -11.43
CA VAL A 88 4.36 -2.64 -10.13
C VAL A 88 4.84 -1.19 -10.24
N ALA A 89 5.96 -0.94 -10.91
CA ALA A 89 6.49 0.40 -11.16
C ALA A 89 5.54 1.27 -12.00
N ASP A 90 4.96 0.68 -13.06
CA ASP A 90 4.02 1.35 -13.94
C ASP A 90 2.71 1.68 -13.19
N ARG A 91 2.22 0.75 -12.37
CA ARG A 91 1.04 0.97 -11.51
C ARG A 91 1.30 2.05 -10.46
N LEU A 92 2.46 2.04 -9.80
CA LEU A 92 2.86 3.10 -8.87
C LEU A 92 2.79 4.48 -9.52
N LEU A 93 3.35 4.62 -10.73
CA LEU A 93 3.32 5.88 -11.48
C LEU A 93 1.87 6.31 -11.78
N ALA A 94 1.03 5.39 -12.27
CA ALA A 94 -0.37 5.67 -12.55
C ALA A 94 -1.12 6.15 -11.30
N LEU A 95 -0.96 5.44 -10.17
CA LEU A 95 -1.60 5.78 -8.90
C LEU A 95 -1.14 7.13 -8.34
N ALA A 96 0.15 7.45 -8.44
CA ALA A 96 0.67 8.74 -8.00
C ALA A 96 0.08 9.91 -8.82
N ILE A 97 -0.12 9.74 -10.13
CA ILE A 97 -0.68 10.77 -11.00
C ILE A 97 -2.19 10.98 -10.73
N VAL A 98 -2.97 9.90 -10.57
CA VAL A 98 -4.41 10.05 -10.25
C VAL A 98 -4.60 10.64 -8.85
N ALA A 99 -3.75 10.27 -7.89
CA ALA A 99 -3.84 10.79 -6.53
C ALA A 99 -3.54 12.30 -6.46
N VAL A 100 -2.52 12.78 -7.19
CA VAL A 100 -2.20 14.22 -7.21
C VAL A 100 -3.26 15.06 -7.91
N LYS A 101 -3.94 14.49 -8.91
CA LYS A 101 -5.15 15.11 -9.46
C LYS A 101 -6.28 15.16 -8.43
N GLY A 102 -6.52 14.06 -7.71
CA GLY A 102 -7.49 13.98 -6.62
C GLY A 102 -7.24 15.03 -5.53
N GLU A 103 -5.98 15.27 -5.18
CA GLU A 103 -5.59 16.30 -4.20
C GLU A 103 -5.85 17.73 -4.72
N GLY A 104 -5.83 17.94 -6.04
CA GLY A 104 -6.20 19.21 -6.67
C GLY A 104 -5.10 19.86 -7.50
N LEU A 105 -4.19 19.08 -8.07
CA LEU A 105 -3.29 19.61 -9.10
C LEU A 105 -4.08 20.09 -10.31
N GLU A 106 -3.70 21.25 -10.83
CA GLU A 106 -4.32 21.88 -12.00
C GLU A 106 -4.36 20.92 -13.20
N HIS A 107 -5.51 20.90 -13.89
CA HIS A 107 -5.79 19.93 -14.95
C HIS A 107 -4.69 19.88 -16.02
N ASP A 108 -4.29 21.03 -16.56
CA ASP A 108 -3.27 21.11 -17.62
C ASP A 108 -1.90 20.59 -17.14
N ILE A 109 -1.58 20.75 -15.85
CA ILE A 109 -0.34 20.23 -15.27
C ILE A 109 -0.41 18.71 -15.15
N VAL A 110 -1.57 18.14 -14.78
CA VAL A 110 -1.76 16.68 -14.74
C VAL A 110 -1.62 16.08 -16.14
N ILE A 111 -2.23 16.71 -17.16
CA ILE A 111 -2.13 16.27 -18.55
C ILE A 111 -0.66 16.29 -19.01
N GLN A 112 0.05 17.40 -18.78
CA GLN A 112 1.46 17.51 -19.12
C GLN A 112 2.32 16.46 -18.41
N LEU A 113 2.05 16.20 -17.12
CA LEU A 113 2.75 15.18 -16.35
C LEU A 113 2.53 13.78 -16.92
N ALA A 114 1.29 13.46 -17.33
CA ALA A 114 0.97 12.19 -17.97
C ALA A 114 1.70 12.03 -19.33
N ASP A 115 1.78 13.09 -20.13
CA ASP A 115 2.50 13.12 -21.40
C ASP A 115 4.02 12.94 -21.19
N ASP A 116 4.62 13.75 -20.31
CA ASP A 116 6.06 13.74 -20.04
C ASP A 116 6.54 12.40 -19.49
N ARG A 117 5.69 11.72 -18.71
CA ARG A 117 5.96 10.40 -18.13
C ARG A 117 5.50 9.25 -19.01
N GLN A 118 4.90 9.53 -20.17
CA GLN A 118 4.35 8.53 -21.10
C GLN A 118 3.38 7.56 -20.41
N ALA A 119 2.54 8.08 -19.50
CA ALA A 119 1.74 7.28 -18.58
C ALA A 119 0.34 6.89 -19.11
N TRP A 120 -0.06 7.38 -20.28
CA TRP A 120 -1.43 7.20 -20.77
C TRP A 120 -1.87 5.74 -20.92
N ASP A 121 -0.97 4.87 -21.37
CA ASP A 121 -1.26 3.43 -21.52
C ASP A 121 -1.23 2.68 -20.18
N LEU A 122 -0.85 3.35 -19.09
CA LEU A 122 -0.80 2.79 -17.75
C LEU A 122 -2.12 2.97 -17.01
N PHE A 123 -2.95 3.94 -17.38
CA PHE A 123 -4.20 4.21 -16.65
C PHE A 123 -5.26 3.17 -16.96
N THR A 124 -6.04 2.78 -15.95
CA THR A 124 -7.28 2.03 -16.18
C THR A 124 -8.31 2.91 -16.90
N PRO A 125 -9.41 2.33 -17.43
CA PRO A 125 -10.48 3.12 -18.01
C PRO A 125 -11.09 4.14 -17.02
N LYS A 126 -11.23 3.77 -15.74
CA LYS A 126 -11.73 4.68 -14.69
C LYS A 126 -10.76 5.83 -14.43
N GLU A 127 -9.47 5.51 -14.30
CA GLU A 127 -8.40 6.49 -14.11
C GLU A 127 -8.28 7.45 -15.30
N THR A 128 -8.38 6.92 -16.52
CA THR A 128 -8.37 7.72 -17.75
C THR A 128 -9.54 8.69 -17.82
N ALA A 129 -10.76 8.22 -17.51
CA ALA A 129 -11.94 9.06 -17.45
C ALA A 129 -11.76 10.18 -16.42
N PHE A 130 -11.28 9.83 -15.22
CA PHE A 130 -11.01 10.80 -14.17
C PHE A 130 -9.95 11.83 -14.59
N ILE A 131 -8.81 11.42 -15.16
CA ILE A 131 -7.73 12.33 -15.59
C ILE A 131 -8.19 13.26 -16.72
N ARG A 132 -9.05 12.79 -17.63
CA ARG A 132 -9.54 13.62 -18.75
C ARG A 132 -10.63 14.61 -18.36
N ASP A 133 -11.33 14.40 -17.26
CA ASP A 133 -12.34 15.35 -16.79
C ASP A 133 -11.67 16.64 -16.25
N PRO A 134 -11.86 17.82 -16.86
CA PRO A 134 -11.27 19.05 -16.32
C PRO A 134 -11.91 19.52 -15.01
N ALA A 135 -13.09 18.99 -14.65
CA ALA A 135 -13.83 19.38 -13.46
C ALA A 135 -14.47 18.15 -12.77
N PRO A 136 -13.67 17.20 -12.28
CA PRO A 136 -14.18 15.99 -11.64
C PRO A 136 -14.96 16.33 -10.37
N SER A 137 -15.93 15.48 -10.02
CA SER A 137 -16.73 15.68 -8.83
C SER A 137 -15.89 15.59 -7.55
N GLU A 138 -16.31 16.24 -6.46
CA GLU A 138 -15.63 16.10 -5.16
C GLU A 138 -15.61 14.63 -4.69
N HIS A 139 -16.64 13.85 -5.03
CA HIS A 139 -16.66 12.43 -4.74
C HIS A 139 -15.52 11.69 -5.43
N ASP A 140 -15.32 11.93 -6.73
CA ASP A 140 -14.23 11.30 -7.49
C ASP A 140 -12.86 11.78 -6.99
N ARG A 141 -12.73 13.07 -6.67
CA ARG A 141 -11.48 13.62 -6.11
C ARG A 141 -11.12 12.92 -4.80
N VAL A 142 -12.09 12.76 -3.91
CA VAL A 142 -11.90 12.02 -2.65
C VAL A 142 -11.58 10.54 -2.91
N GLN A 143 -12.25 9.88 -3.85
CA GLN A 143 -11.94 8.49 -4.19
C GLN A 143 -10.50 8.32 -4.69
N PHE A 144 -10.05 9.19 -5.61
CA PHE A 144 -8.72 9.06 -6.20
C PHE A 144 -7.59 9.57 -5.30
N VAL A 145 -7.83 10.50 -4.37
CA VAL A 145 -6.77 10.95 -3.44
C VAL A 145 -6.32 9.82 -2.50
N TRP A 146 -7.21 8.90 -2.13
CA TRP A 146 -6.87 7.72 -1.34
C TRP A 146 -5.86 6.79 -2.03
N ARG A 147 -5.69 6.88 -3.36
CA ARG A 147 -4.67 6.12 -4.10
C ARG A 147 -3.24 6.44 -3.68
N TYR A 148 -3.00 7.49 -2.89
CA TYR A 148 -1.72 7.68 -2.21
C TYR A 148 -1.34 6.52 -1.30
N GLU A 149 -2.28 5.91 -0.58
CA GLU A 149 -2.00 4.78 0.31
C GLU A 149 -1.63 3.52 -0.48
N ALA A 150 -2.37 3.25 -1.56
CA ALA A 150 -2.04 2.18 -2.47
C ALA A 150 -0.66 2.39 -3.13
N ALA A 151 -0.40 3.60 -3.63
CA ALA A 151 0.89 3.97 -4.19
C ALA A 151 2.03 3.86 -3.16
N TRP A 152 1.77 4.16 -1.88
CA TRP A 152 2.75 4.01 -0.81
C TRP A 152 3.17 2.54 -0.62
N VAL A 153 2.21 1.62 -0.65
CA VAL A 153 2.50 0.17 -0.63
C VAL A 153 3.33 -0.26 -1.83
N LEU A 154 3.00 0.20 -3.03
CA LEU A 154 3.77 -0.16 -4.24
C LEU A 154 5.19 0.42 -4.20
N LEU A 155 5.36 1.63 -3.67
CA LEU A 155 6.68 2.23 -3.48
C LEU A 155 7.53 1.45 -2.47
N TRP A 156 6.93 1.03 -1.35
CA TRP A 156 7.57 0.14 -0.37
C TRP A 156 7.95 -1.21 -0.99
N ALA A 157 7.04 -1.82 -1.76
CA ALA A 157 7.31 -3.08 -2.45
C ALA A 157 8.47 -2.95 -3.45
N LEU A 158 8.68 -1.77 -4.04
CA LEU A 158 9.81 -1.45 -4.91
C LEU A 158 11.07 -1.01 -4.16
N ASP A 159 11.22 -1.35 -2.88
CA ASP A 159 12.41 -1.02 -2.11
C ASP A 159 12.86 -2.21 -1.25
N PRO A 160 13.82 -3.05 -1.71
CA PRO A 160 14.24 -4.24 -1.00
C PRO A 160 14.97 -3.94 0.33
N MET A 161 15.39 -2.69 0.55
CA MET A 161 16.09 -2.26 1.76
C MET A 161 15.17 -1.55 2.75
N SER A 162 13.89 -1.38 2.41
CA SER A 162 12.92 -0.76 3.30
C SER A 162 12.57 -1.64 4.49
N GLU A 163 12.34 -0.98 5.62
CA GLU A 163 11.71 -1.58 6.80
C GLU A 163 10.25 -1.97 6.50
N PRO A 164 9.60 -2.81 7.32
CA PRO A 164 8.18 -3.11 7.23
C PRO A 164 7.30 -1.85 7.17
N LEU A 165 6.10 -1.97 6.59
CA LEU A 165 5.17 -0.84 6.51
C LEU A 165 4.80 -0.35 7.91
N SER A 166 4.61 0.95 8.05
CA SER A 166 4.15 1.52 9.32
C SER A 166 2.77 0.98 9.68
N TYR A 167 2.45 0.97 10.98
CA TYR A 167 1.09 0.66 11.43
C TYR A 167 0.06 1.56 10.70
N PRO A 168 -1.10 1.02 10.28
CA PRO A 168 -2.05 1.76 9.44
C PRO A 168 -3.03 2.61 10.29
N ASP A 169 -2.48 3.48 11.14
CA ASP A 169 -3.20 4.46 11.97
C ASP A 169 -3.14 5.90 11.43
N ALA A 170 -2.32 6.11 10.41
CA ALA A 170 -2.12 7.42 9.80
C ALA A 170 -1.87 7.30 8.29
N ILE A 171 -2.21 8.39 7.59
CA ILE A 171 -1.89 8.55 6.17
C ILE A 171 -0.38 8.55 5.92
N CYS A 172 0.00 8.16 4.72
CA CYS A 172 1.39 8.04 4.28
C CYS A 172 2.08 9.40 4.13
N ASP A 173 3.41 9.36 4.00
CA ASP A 173 4.21 10.54 3.69
C ASP A 173 4.08 10.89 2.20
N VAL A 174 3.00 11.59 1.88
CA VAL A 174 2.70 12.05 0.51
C VAL A 174 3.86 12.89 -0.08
N PRO A 175 4.47 13.85 0.64
CA PRO A 175 5.66 14.55 0.14
C PRO A 175 6.81 13.63 -0.27
N LEU A 176 7.15 12.63 0.55
CA LEU A 176 8.21 11.67 0.25
C LEU A 176 7.86 10.77 -0.94
N LEU A 177 6.62 10.29 -1.02
CA LEU A 177 6.13 9.52 -2.17
C LEU A 177 6.27 10.32 -3.47
N ALA A 178 5.74 11.54 -3.47
CA ALA A 178 5.74 12.43 -4.62
C ALA A 178 7.15 12.82 -5.06
N GLN A 179 8.04 13.10 -4.10
CA GLN A 179 9.45 13.37 -4.38
C GLN A 179 10.10 12.14 -5.02
N THR A 180 9.91 10.96 -4.43
CA THR A 180 10.54 9.73 -4.89
C THR A 180 10.09 9.34 -6.30
N VAL A 181 8.79 9.44 -6.60
CA VAL A 181 8.25 9.15 -7.94
C VAL A 181 8.79 10.12 -9.00
N ARG A 182 8.99 11.39 -8.64
CA ARG A 182 9.54 12.38 -9.57
C ARG A 182 11.03 12.17 -9.81
N ASP A 183 11.79 11.98 -8.74
CA ASP A 183 13.25 11.95 -8.79
C ASP A 183 13.79 10.59 -9.29
N THR A 184 12.91 9.60 -9.46
CA THR A 184 13.22 8.26 -9.97
C THR A 184 12.55 8.01 -11.34
N PRO A 185 13.23 8.29 -12.46
CA PRO A 185 12.64 8.08 -13.80
C PRO A 185 12.24 6.62 -14.06
N ASP A 186 13.12 5.68 -13.67
CA ASP A 186 12.90 4.23 -13.77
C ASP A 186 12.64 3.64 -12.37
N LEU A 187 11.38 3.60 -11.96
CA LEU A 187 10.96 3.07 -10.65
C LEU A 187 11.27 1.58 -10.48
N ALA A 188 11.28 0.80 -11.56
CA ALA A 188 11.56 -0.64 -11.47
C ALA A 188 13.04 -0.93 -11.14
N ALA A 189 13.95 0.02 -11.43
CA ALA A 189 15.37 -0.12 -11.11
C ALA A 189 15.67 -0.12 -9.61
N ARG A 190 14.70 0.27 -8.77
CA ARG A 190 14.83 0.21 -7.31
C ARG A 190 14.86 -1.23 -6.76
N GLY A 191 14.36 -2.20 -7.52
CA GLY A 191 14.25 -3.60 -7.11
C GLY A 191 12.89 -3.93 -6.51
N MET A 192 12.74 -5.16 -6.01
CA MET A 192 11.48 -5.67 -5.45
C MET A 192 11.73 -6.32 -4.09
N GLN A 193 10.83 -6.09 -3.14
CA GLN A 193 10.75 -6.82 -1.88
C GLN A 193 10.62 -8.33 -2.13
N SER A 194 11.02 -9.12 -1.14
CA SER A 194 10.83 -10.57 -1.20
C SER A 194 9.34 -10.92 -1.12
N ALA A 195 8.94 -12.01 -1.79
CA ALA A 195 7.56 -12.51 -1.71
C ALA A 195 7.11 -12.76 -0.27
N ASN A 196 8.01 -13.25 0.58
CA ASN A 196 7.70 -13.49 1.99
C ASN A 196 7.41 -12.18 2.75
N ASN A 197 8.17 -11.11 2.52
CA ASN A 197 7.91 -9.82 3.17
C ASN A 197 6.59 -9.20 2.70
N ILE A 198 6.31 -9.25 1.40
CA ILE A 198 5.04 -8.77 0.83
C ILE A 198 3.87 -9.56 1.42
N LEU A 199 3.99 -10.89 1.50
CA LEU A 199 2.96 -11.73 2.08
C LEU A 199 2.77 -11.46 3.58
N ASN A 200 3.84 -11.19 4.34
CA ASN A 200 3.72 -10.81 5.75
C ASN A 200 2.85 -9.57 5.92
N GLU A 201 3.09 -8.52 5.13
CA GLU A 201 2.23 -7.33 5.14
C GLU A 201 0.81 -7.63 4.65
N ALA A 202 0.65 -8.50 3.64
CA ALA A 202 -0.65 -8.92 3.14
C ALA A 202 -1.49 -9.64 4.21
N ASP A 203 -0.92 -10.57 4.97
CA ASP A 203 -1.64 -11.27 6.05
C ASP A 203 -1.94 -10.32 7.22
N LEU A 204 -1.01 -9.42 7.56
CA LEU A 204 -1.23 -8.42 8.60
C LEU A 204 -2.38 -7.46 8.23
N ILE A 205 -2.37 -6.88 7.03
CA ILE A 205 -3.41 -5.95 6.60
C ILE A 205 -4.76 -6.64 6.42
N TYR A 206 -4.77 -7.88 5.95
CA TYR A 206 -5.99 -8.70 5.83
C TYR A 206 -6.70 -8.83 7.18
N ARG A 207 -5.93 -9.09 8.24
CA ARG A 207 -6.45 -9.20 9.61
C ARG A 207 -6.86 -7.85 10.21
N CYS A 208 -6.09 -6.78 9.94
CA CYS A 208 -6.51 -5.42 10.30
C CYS A 208 -7.84 -5.06 9.63
N HIS A 209 -8.01 -5.38 8.35
CA HIS A 209 -9.21 -5.07 7.60
C HIS A 209 -10.41 -5.86 8.13
N TRP A 210 -10.25 -7.14 8.51
CA TRP A 210 -11.29 -7.86 9.25
C TRP A 210 -11.70 -7.12 10.53
N ALA A 211 -10.75 -6.68 11.35
CA ALA A 211 -11.04 -6.01 12.61
C ALA A 211 -11.77 -4.66 12.42
N VAL A 212 -11.38 -3.89 11.39
CA VAL A 212 -12.05 -2.65 10.98
C VAL A 212 -13.48 -2.92 10.51
N ARG A 213 -13.68 -3.95 9.67
CA ARG A 213 -15.00 -4.36 9.17
C ARG A 213 -15.91 -4.82 10.30
N GLN A 214 -15.38 -5.63 11.22
CA GLN A 214 -16.12 -6.11 12.38
C GLN A 214 -16.59 -4.95 13.26
N ALA A 215 -15.71 -3.98 13.58
CA ALA A 215 -16.10 -2.79 14.33
C ALA A 215 -17.20 -1.99 13.61
N SER A 216 -17.12 -1.85 12.27
CA SER A 216 -18.17 -1.20 11.50
C SER A 216 -19.51 -1.95 11.56
N ILE A 217 -19.52 -3.29 11.55
CA ILE A 217 -20.73 -4.12 11.68
C ILE A 217 -21.34 -3.95 13.08
N ASP A 218 -20.49 -3.91 14.10
CA ASP A 218 -20.90 -3.79 15.50
C ASP A 218 -21.28 -2.34 15.88
N GLY A 219 -21.02 -1.37 15.00
CA GLY A 219 -21.27 0.05 15.24
C GLY A 219 -20.31 0.67 16.25
N THR A 220 -19.10 0.14 16.36
CA THR A 220 -18.05 0.64 17.26
C THR A 220 -16.93 1.35 16.50
N GLU A 221 -16.10 2.10 17.23
CA GLU A 221 -14.91 2.72 16.65
C GLU A 221 -13.91 1.66 16.16
N PRO A 222 -13.14 1.93 15.09
CA PRO A 222 -12.04 1.07 14.67
C PRO A 222 -11.07 0.79 15.83
N PRO A 223 -10.67 -0.47 16.04
CA PRO A 223 -9.86 -0.83 17.20
C PRO A 223 -8.45 -0.26 17.08
N ALA A 224 -7.87 0.08 18.23
CA ALA A 224 -6.46 0.49 18.37
C ALA A 224 -6.02 1.65 17.44
N GLY A 225 -6.95 2.51 17.02
CA GLY A 225 -6.64 3.67 16.18
C GLY A 225 -6.41 3.36 14.70
N LEU A 226 -6.73 2.14 14.24
CA LEU A 226 -6.69 1.79 12.81
C LEU A 226 -7.52 2.79 11.98
N ASP A 227 -6.93 3.32 10.91
CA ASP A 227 -7.66 4.15 9.95
C ASP A 227 -8.32 3.27 8.88
N PRO A 228 -9.67 3.26 8.75
CA PRO A 228 -10.34 2.40 7.80
C PRO A 228 -9.98 2.64 6.34
N GLY A 229 -9.68 3.89 5.96
CA GLY A 229 -9.31 4.25 4.60
C GLY A 229 -7.91 3.75 4.26
N VAL A 230 -6.95 3.96 5.17
CA VAL A 230 -5.58 3.43 5.05
C VAL A 230 -5.60 1.91 4.96
N VAL A 231 -6.32 1.24 5.88
CA VAL A 231 -6.40 -0.22 5.89
C VAL A 231 -6.99 -0.78 4.60
N MET A 232 -8.05 -0.14 4.08
CA MET A 232 -8.70 -0.56 2.84
C MET A 232 -7.77 -0.45 1.63
N GLU A 233 -7.15 0.71 1.41
CA GLU A 233 -6.28 0.94 0.25
C GLU A 233 -5.01 0.09 0.30
N ARG A 234 -4.45 -0.12 1.50
CA ARG A 234 -3.27 -0.99 1.65
C ARG A 234 -3.62 -2.46 1.40
N HIS A 235 -4.77 -2.94 1.88
CA HIS A 235 -5.24 -4.30 1.58
C HIS A 235 -5.47 -4.48 0.08
N TYR A 236 -6.09 -3.50 -0.58
CA TYR A 236 -6.30 -3.50 -2.02
C TYR A 236 -4.98 -3.62 -2.80
N ALA A 237 -4.00 -2.78 -2.49
CA ALA A 237 -2.70 -2.81 -3.14
C ALA A 237 -1.93 -4.13 -2.88
N LEU A 238 -1.98 -4.66 -1.66
CA LEU A 238 -1.32 -5.92 -1.31
C LEU A 238 -1.97 -7.12 -2.01
N ASN A 239 -3.30 -7.17 -2.13
CA ASN A 239 -3.99 -8.22 -2.89
C ASN A 239 -3.61 -8.18 -4.37
N TRP A 240 -3.56 -6.99 -4.96
CA TRP A 240 -3.09 -6.84 -6.33
C TRP A 240 -1.65 -7.32 -6.51
N LEU A 241 -0.75 -6.94 -5.59
CA LEU A 241 0.68 -7.31 -5.61
C LEU A 241 0.92 -8.82 -5.58
N ILE A 242 0.16 -9.54 -4.73
CA ILE A 242 0.30 -10.99 -4.57
C ILE A 242 -0.42 -11.80 -5.65
N GLY A 243 -1.10 -11.14 -6.59
CA GLY A 243 -1.86 -11.80 -7.65
C GLY A 243 -3.14 -12.47 -7.14
N TYR A 244 -3.75 -11.94 -6.07
CA TYR A 244 -4.99 -12.49 -5.52
C TYR A 244 -6.07 -12.56 -6.60
N MET A 245 -6.55 -13.79 -6.86
CA MET A 245 -7.51 -14.11 -7.92
C MET A 245 -7.09 -13.67 -9.35
N ASP A 246 -5.81 -13.33 -9.57
CA ASP A 246 -5.28 -12.76 -10.81
C ASP A 246 -6.10 -11.58 -11.36
N GLN A 247 -6.67 -10.77 -10.48
CA GLN A 247 -7.55 -9.66 -10.87
C GLN A 247 -6.76 -8.45 -11.40
N ASP A 248 -7.32 -7.80 -12.42
CA ASP A 248 -6.87 -6.49 -12.88
C ASP A 248 -7.11 -5.43 -11.79
N TRP A 249 -6.36 -4.32 -11.86
CA TRP A 249 -6.36 -3.29 -10.83
C TRP A 249 -7.77 -2.89 -10.37
N ASP A 250 -8.67 -2.53 -11.30
CA ASP A 250 -10.02 -2.04 -10.99
C ASP A 250 -10.98 -3.10 -10.43
N GLU A 251 -10.59 -4.37 -10.42
CA GLU A 251 -11.41 -5.54 -10.07
C GLU A 251 -11.02 -6.20 -8.74
N VAL A 252 -9.89 -5.80 -8.17
CA VAL A 252 -9.34 -6.37 -6.93
C VAL A 252 -10.38 -6.33 -5.81
N SER A 253 -10.63 -7.49 -5.19
CA SER A 253 -11.48 -7.58 -4.00
C SER A 253 -10.65 -7.57 -2.71
N THR A 254 -11.31 -7.19 -1.61
CA THR A 254 -10.72 -7.15 -0.26
C THR A 254 -11.64 -7.87 0.72
N ASP A 255 -12.05 -9.09 0.36
CA ASP A 255 -12.94 -9.89 1.18
C ASP A 255 -12.26 -10.28 2.51
N THR A 256 -12.98 -10.16 3.62
CA THR A 256 -12.51 -10.42 5.00
C THR A 256 -13.59 -11.03 5.85
#